data_AF-A0A2B7YJQ2-F1
#
_entry.id   AF-A0A2B7YJQ2-F1
#
_cell.length_a   1.000
_cell.length_b   1.000
_cell.length_c   1.000
_cell.angle_alpha   90.00
_cell.angle_beta   90.00
_cell.angle_gamma   90.00
#
_symmetry.space_group_name_H-M   'P 1'
#
loop_
_entity.id
_entity.type
_entity.pdbx_description
1 polymer ?
#
loop_
_entity_poly.entity_id
_entity_poly.type
_entity_poly.pdbx_seq_one_letter_code
_entity_poly.pdbx_strand_id
1 'polypeptide(L)'
;MLKKDTEKSNIKVLIPKYINEILDKDIKHFKIAKYDLCNRILIKFFLRSDTNFSMFTPFEKKEYLQFALQKENIPKYVELKKLVKNKSESEMIREIFASYVTLPPFLREINLFEEKIVFLMTAKKEYKKLKLYTDEGQIVEGKIDALRRNEENNYLEIEINSEKYYVSKVTMIN
;
A
#
# COMPACT_ATOMS: atom_id res chain seq x y z
N MET A 1 13.46 -27.43 -25.06
CA MET A 1 13.32 -25.96 -25.22
C MET A 1 12.28 -25.47 -24.21
N LEU A 2 12.72 -24.96 -23.05
CA LEU A 2 11.83 -24.30 -22.10
C LEU A 2 11.62 -22.87 -22.59
N LYS A 3 10.46 -22.58 -23.20
CA LYS A 3 10.00 -21.19 -23.31
C LYS A 3 9.76 -20.72 -21.88
N LYS A 4 10.70 -19.95 -21.32
CA LYS A 4 10.44 -19.11 -20.16
C LYS A 4 9.52 -18.00 -20.66
N ASP A 5 8.22 -18.26 -20.65
CA ASP A 5 7.21 -17.22 -20.76
C ASP A 5 7.38 -16.31 -19.54
N THR A 6 8.29 -15.34 -19.67
CA THR A 6 8.26 -14.13 -18.85
C THR A 6 7.19 -13.24 -19.47
N GLU A 7 5.95 -13.73 -19.48
CA GLU A 7 4.80 -12.92 -19.80
C GLU A 7 4.80 -11.76 -18.81
N LYS A 8 5.06 -10.55 -19.32
CA LYS A 8 4.67 -9.32 -18.65
C LYS A 8 3.17 -9.44 -18.38
N SER A 9 2.82 -9.89 -17.19
CA SER A 9 1.43 -9.98 -16.76
C SER A 9 0.95 -8.55 -16.48
N ASN A 10 0.48 -7.90 -17.53
CA ASN A 10 -0.19 -6.62 -17.44
C ASN A 10 -1.59 -6.88 -16.92
N ILE A 11 -1.87 -6.38 -15.72
CA ILE A 11 -3.21 -6.39 -15.16
C ILE A 11 -3.99 -5.25 -15.81
N LYS A 12 -5.16 -5.55 -16.35
CA LYS A 12 -6.14 -4.55 -16.82
C LYS A 12 -7.53 -5.00 -16.37
N VAL A 13 -8.09 -4.31 -15.38
CA VAL A 13 -9.38 -4.68 -14.78
C VAL A 13 -10.28 -3.46 -14.71
N LEU A 14 -11.56 -3.65 -15.03
CA LEU A 14 -12.60 -2.65 -14.86
C LEU A 14 -13.03 -2.61 -13.40
N ILE A 15 -12.88 -1.47 -12.73
CA ILE A 15 -13.13 -1.27 -11.30
C ILE A 15 -13.97 -0.01 -11.04
N PRO A 16 -14.66 0.11 -9.90
CA PRO A 16 -15.33 1.36 -9.52
C PRO A 16 -14.38 2.56 -9.44
N LYS A 17 -14.85 3.74 -9.88
CA LYS A 17 -14.04 4.97 -10.00
C LYS A 17 -13.43 5.43 -8.68
N TYR A 18 -14.15 5.32 -7.57
CA TYR A 18 -13.65 5.74 -6.25
C TYR A 18 -12.35 5.01 -5.85
N ILE A 19 -12.13 3.79 -6.37
CA ILE A 19 -10.89 3.07 -6.12
C ILE A 19 -9.71 3.83 -6.74
N ASN A 20 -9.82 4.26 -8.01
CA ASN A 20 -8.78 5.07 -8.65
C ASN A 20 -8.57 6.40 -7.90
N GLU A 21 -9.64 7.05 -7.46
CA GLU A 21 -9.55 8.32 -6.73
C GLU A 21 -8.77 8.18 -5.41
N ILE A 22 -8.96 7.08 -4.69
CA ILE A 22 -8.23 6.80 -3.45
C ILE A 22 -6.78 6.41 -3.74
N LEU A 23 -6.55 5.60 -4.79
CA LEU A 23 -5.19 5.27 -5.24
C LEU A 23 -4.40 6.54 -5.60
N ASP A 24 -5.02 7.48 -6.32
CA ASP A 24 -4.37 8.74 -6.70
C ASP A 24 -4.03 9.63 -5.50
N LYS A 25 -4.88 9.64 -4.46
CA LYS A 25 -4.58 10.31 -3.18
C LYS A 25 -3.38 9.67 -2.49
N ASP A 26 -3.37 8.34 -2.42
CA ASP A 26 -2.32 7.57 -1.77
C ASP A 26 -0.99 7.66 -2.54
N ILE A 27 -1.00 7.66 -3.88
CA ILE A 27 0.17 7.89 -4.74
C ILE A 27 0.82 9.24 -4.42
N LYS A 28 0.00 10.30 -4.37
CA LYS A 28 0.47 11.65 -4.06
C LYS A 28 1.00 11.75 -2.63
N HIS A 29 0.31 11.15 -1.67
CA HIS A 29 0.71 11.18 -0.27
C HIS A 29 1.98 10.37 -0.03
N PHE A 30 2.04 9.12 -0.47
CA PHE A 30 3.17 8.22 -0.24
C PHE A 30 4.40 8.56 -1.11
N LYS A 31 4.25 9.41 -2.12
CA LYS A 31 5.31 9.71 -3.12
C LYS A 31 5.86 8.44 -3.79
N ILE A 32 5.01 7.46 -4.07
CA ILE A 32 5.36 6.23 -4.78
C ILE A 32 4.66 6.16 -6.13
N ALA A 33 5.28 5.52 -7.12
CA ALA A 33 4.67 5.38 -8.42
C ALA A 33 3.41 4.50 -8.37
N LYS A 34 2.45 4.76 -9.28
CA LYS A 34 1.20 3.98 -9.39
C LYS A 34 1.46 2.48 -9.47
N TYR A 35 2.44 2.08 -10.28
CA TYR A 35 2.77 0.67 -10.46
C TYR A 35 3.28 0.02 -9.16
N ASP A 36 4.09 0.73 -8.37
CA ASP A 36 4.59 0.26 -7.07
C ASP A 36 3.45 0.09 -6.06
N LEU A 37 2.58 1.09 -5.94
CA LEU A 37 1.44 1.02 -5.04
C LEU A 37 0.53 -0.17 -5.38
N CYS A 38 0.17 -0.33 -6.66
CA CYS A 38 -0.70 -1.41 -7.11
C CYS A 38 -0.10 -2.79 -6.82
N ASN A 39 1.21 -2.96 -7.05
CA ASN A 39 1.90 -4.20 -6.75
C ASN A 39 1.93 -4.50 -5.25
N ARG A 40 2.21 -3.50 -4.40
CA ARG A 40 2.19 -3.64 -2.94
C ARG A 40 0.81 -4.03 -2.43
N ILE A 41 -0.24 -3.35 -2.91
CA ILE A 41 -1.64 -3.67 -2.55
C ILE A 41 -1.94 -5.12 -2.95
N LEU A 42 -1.67 -5.49 -4.21
CA LEU A 42 -1.97 -6.81 -4.73
C LEU A 42 -1.42 -7.93 -3.84
N ILE A 43 -0.18 -7.77 -3.36
CA ILE A 43 0.50 -8.79 -2.55
C ILE A 43 0.10 -8.72 -1.07
N LYS A 44 0.00 -7.52 -0.47
CA LYS A 44 -0.29 -7.36 0.97
C LYS A 44 -1.77 -7.58 1.30
N PHE A 45 -2.68 -7.44 0.33
CA PHE A 45 -4.12 -7.58 0.54
C PHE A 45 -4.72 -8.86 -0.04
N PHE A 46 -3.94 -9.68 -0.74
CA PHE A 46 -4.46 -10.91 -1.37
C PHE A 46 -5.22 -11.82 -0.41
N LEU A 47 -4.66 -12.09 0.78
CA LEU A 47 -5.29 -12.97 1.78
C LEU A 47 -6.33 -12.24 2.65
N ARG A 48 -6.51 -10.94 2.43
CA ARG A 48 -7.43 -10.07 3.17
C ARG A 48 -8.64 -9.66 2.31
N SER A 49 -8.75 -10.22 1.11
CA SER A 49 -9.83 -9.92 0.17
C SER A 49 -10.96 -10.94 0.30
N ASP A 50 -11.93 -10.62 1.13
CA ASP A 50 -13.25 -11.26 1.09
C ASP A 50 -14.33 -10.23 1.40
N THR A 51 -14.30 -9.12 0.67
CA THR A 51 -15.29 -8.08 0.80
C THR A 51 -16.22 -8.14 -0.40
N ASN A 52 -17.47 -8.49 -0.16
CA ASN A 52 -18.56 -8.42 -1.16
C ASN A 52 -18.90 -6.96 -1.55
N PHE A 53 -18.00 -6.01 -1.31
CA PHE A 53 -18.20 -4.56 -1.45
C PHE A 53 -18.59 -4.14 -2.87
N SER A 54 -18.07 -4.86 -3.87
CA SER A 54 -18.40 -4.61 -5.27
C SER A 54 -19.88 -4.92 -5.60
N MET A 55 -20.53 -5.81 -4.85
CA MET A 55 -21.97 -6.08 -5.01
C MET A 55 -22.84 -4.92 -4.48
N PHE A 56 -22.31 -4.12 -3.56
CA PHE A 56 -23.05 -3.01 -2.92
C PHE A 56 -22.86 -1.66 -3.62
N THR A 57 -22.07 -1.60 -4.70
CA THR A 57 -21.77 -0.35 -5.45
C THR A 57 -22.11 -0.45 -6.95
N PRO A 58 -23.27 -1.01 -7.37
CA PRO A 58 -23.59 -1.21 -8.78
C PRO A 58 -23.83 0.10 -9.55
N PHE A 59 -24.19 1.18 -8.84
CA PHE A 59 -24.43 2.51 -9.39
C PHE A 59 -23.13 3.25 -9.76
N GLU A 60 -22.00 2.74 -9.31
CA GLU A 60 -20.73 3.46 -9.41
C GLU A 60 -20.14 3.38 -10.81
N LYS A 61 -19.70 4.54 -11.33
CA LYS A 61 -19.00 4.61 -12.62
C LYS A 61 -17.76 3.73 -12.55
N LYS A 62 -17.45 3.04 -13.65
CA LYS A 62 -16.30 2.13 -13.73
C LYS A 62 -15.21 2.69 -14.63
N GLU A 63 -13.96 2.45 -14.27
CA GLU A 63 -12.77 2.84 -15.00
C GLU A 63 -11.75 1.70 -15.01
N TYR A 64 -10.82 1.73 -15.96
CA TYR A 64 -9.76 0.74 -16.00
C TYR A 64 -8.65 1.06 -14.99
N LEU A 65 -8.34 0.07 -14.16
CA LEU A 65 -7.05 0.00 -13.48
C LEU A 65 -6.11 -0.86 -14.32
N GLN A 66 -4.97 -0.28 -14.68
CA GLN A 66 -3.95 -0.95 -15.46
C GLN A 66 -2.58 -0.76 -14.84
N PHE A 67 -1.84 -1.85 -14.64
CA PHE A 67 -0.46 -1.85 -14.16
C PHE A 67 0.27 -3.13 -14.56
N ALA A 68 1.60 -3.05 -14.66
CA ALA A 68 2.44 -4.22 -14.89
C ALA A 68 2.80 -4.88 -13.55
N LEU A 69 2.68 -6.21 -13.48
CA LEU A 69 3.17 -6.98 -12.34
C LEU A 69 4.70 -6.91 -12.30
N GLN A 70 5.25 -6.56 -11.13
CA GLN A 70 6.70 -6.58 -10.90
C GLN A 70 7.22 -8.02 -10.97
N LYS A 71 8.40 -8.19 -11.58
CA LYS A 71 8.97 -9.52 -11.82
C LYS A 71 9.13 -10.31 -10.52
N GLU A 72 9.50 -9.65 -9.42
CA GLU A 72 9.65 -10.29 -8.11
C GLU A 72 8.32 -10.82 -7.54
N ASN A 73 7.20 -10.20 -7.91
CA ASN A 73 5.88 -10.55 -7.40
C ASN A 73 5.18 -11.65 -8.22
N ILE A 74 5.66 -11.95 -9.43
CA ILE A 74 5.04 -12.96 -10.32
C ILE A 74 4.89 -14.33 -9.63
N PRO A 75 5.94 -14.92 -9.01
CA PRO A 75 5.82 -16.25 -8.41
C PRO A 75 4.76 -16.29 -7.32
N LYS A 76 4.81 -15.31 -6.40
CA LYS A 76 3.86 -15.20 -5.29
C LYS A 76 2.43 -14.98 -5.80
N TYR A 77 2.24 -14.13 -6.81
CA TYR A 77 0.93 -13.91 -7.41
C TYR A 77 0.35 -15.18 -8.04
N VAL A 78 1.17 -15.96 -8.76
CA VAL A 78 0.75 -17.24 -9.36
C VAL A 78 0.34 -18.25 -8.30
N GLU A 79 1.06 -18.34 -7.18
CA GLU A 79 0.69 -19.22 -6.06
C GLU A 79 -0.63 -18.78 -5.42
N LEU A 80 -0.76 -17.50 -5.15
CA LEU A 80 -1.94 -16.91 -4.54
C LEU A 80 -3.19 -17.12 -5.43
N LYS A 81 -3.07 -16.96 -6.75
CA LYS A 81 -4.17 -17.21 -7.70
C LYS A 81 -4.70 -18.65 -7.64
N LYS A 82 -3.87 -19.64 -7.31
CA LYS A 82 -4.30 -21.05 -7.16
C LYS A 82 -5.21 -21.27 -5.95
N LEU A 83 -5.16 -20.39 -4.96
CA LEU A 83 -5.99 -20.47 -3.75
C LEU A 83 -7.44 -20.03 -4.02
N VAL A 84 -7.67 -19.20 -5.04
CA VAL A 84 -8.98 -18.65 -5.38
C VAL A 84 -9.58 -19.46 -6.53
N LYS A 85 -10.29 -20.56 -6.21
CA LYS A 85 -10.85 -21.48 -7.21
C LYS A 85 -12.23 -21.06 -7.75
N ASN A 86 -12.93 -20.18 -7.04
CA ASN A 86 -14.35 -19.89 -7.28
C ASN A 86 -14.60 -18.49 -7.85
N LYS A 87 -13.55 -17.71 -8.16
CA LYS A 87 -13.66 -16.34 -8.68
C LYS A 87 -12.76 -16.17 -9.90
N SER A 88 -13.19 -15.35 -10.85
CA SER A 88 -12.30 -14.91 -11.94
C SER A 88 -11.18 -14.03 -11.40
N GLU A 89 -10.07 -13.94 -12.13
CA GLU A 89 -8.95 -13.05 -11.79
C GLU A 89 -9.38 -11.59 -11.68
N SER A 90 -10.31 -11.14 -12.54
CA SER A 90 -10.84 -9.78 -12.48
C SER A 90 -11.67 -9.51 -11.23
N GLU A 91 -12.45 -10.49 -10.77
CA GLU A 91 -13.23 -10.38 -9.52
C GLU A 91 -12.31 -10.35 -8.31
N MET A 92 -11.35 -11.28 -8.25
CA MET A 92 -10.33 -11.32 -7.21
C MET A 92 -9.58 -9.97 -7.10
N ILE A 93 -9.11 -9.42 -8.22
CA ILE A 93 -8.41 -8.12 -8.22
C ILE A 93 -9.34 -7.00 -7.74
N ARG A 94 -10.60 -6.96 -8.19
CA ARG A 94 -11.58 -5.97 -7.70
C ARG A 94 -11.73 -6.04 -6.19
N GLU A 95 -11.86 -7.23 -5.62
CA GLU A 95 -12.03 -7.43 -4.17
C GLU A 95 -10.78 -7.02 -3.39
N ILE A 96 -9.58 -7.36 -3.89
CA ILE A 96 -8.32 -6.95 -3.27
C ILE A 96 -8.25 -5.42 -3.14
N PHE A 97 -8.51 -4.71 -4.24
CA PHE A 97 -8.46 -3.25 -4.24
C PHE A 97 -9.64 -2.63 -3.45
N ALA A 98 -10.82 -3.24 -3.46
CA ALA A 98 -11.95 -2.81 -2.63
C ALA A 98 -11.63 -2.95 -1.13
N SER A 99 -11.05 -4.08 -0.71
CA SER A 99 -10.58 -4.28 0.66
C SER A 99 -9.52 -3.27 1.07
N TYR A 100 -8.67 -2.83 0.14
CA TYR A 100 -7.71 -1.77 0.41
C TYR A 100 -8.40 -0.43 0.66
N VAL A 101 -9.25 0.02 -0.27
CA VAL A 101 -9.80 1.39 -0.23
C VAL A 101 -10.92 1.59 0.78
N THR A 102 -11.53 0.52 1.28
CA THR A 102 -12.53 0.57 2.36
C THR A 102 -11.91 0.85 3.73
N LEU A 103 -10.59 0.69 3.86
CA LEU A 103 -9.87 1.05 5.07
C LEU A 103 -9.63 2.57 5.14
N PRO A 104 -9.67 3.18 6.35
CA PRO A 104 -9.21 4.55 6.56
C PRO A 104 -7.70 4.70 6.24
N PRO A 105 -7.21 5.91 5.92
CA PRO A 105 -5.85 6.14 5.43
C PRO A 105 -4.74 5.53 6.30
N PHE A 106 -4.76 5.73 7.62
CA PHE A 106 -3.75 5.14 8.50
C PHE A 106 -3.73 3.60 8.45
N LEU A 107 -4.88 2.93 8.31
CA LEU A 107 -4.91 1.46 8.21
C LEU A 107 -4.35 1.00 6.86
N ARG A 108 -4.58 1.75 5.78
CA ARG A 108 -3.95 1.48 4.48
C ARG A 108 -2.44 1.58 4.59
N GLU A 109 -1.94 2.65 5.23
CA GLU A 109 -0.51 2.85 5.46
C GLU A 109 0.11 1.75 6.34
N ILE A 110 -0.58 1.33 7.42
CA ILE A 110 -0.14 0.21 8.28
C ILE A 110 0.06 -1.07 7.49
N ASN A 111 -0.91 -1.43 6.65
CA ASN A 111 -0.83 -2.67 5.90
C ASN A 111 0.25 -2.62 4.80
N LEU A 112 0.50 -1.45 4.21
CA LEU A 112 1.52 -1.29 3.15
C LEU A 112 2.94 -1.17 3.68
N PHE A 113 3.13 -0.55 4.84
CA PHE A 113 4.44 -0.25 5.43
C PHE A 113 4.64 -0.93 6.79
N GLU A 114 4.01 -2.10 6.98
CA GLU A 114 4.00 -2.89 8.21
C GLU A 114 5.38 -3.03 8.86
N GLU A 115 6.39 -3.47 8.11
CA GLU A 115 7.76 -3.65 8.60
C GLU A 115 8.36 -2.35 9.15
N LYS A 116 8.15 -1.24 8.43
CA LYS A 116 8.62 0.08 8.84
C LYS A 116 7.91 0.56 10.10
N ILE A 117 6.61 0.32 10.20
CA ILE A 117 5.81 0.75 11.36
C ILE A 117 6.17 -0.07 12.60
N VAL A 118 6.34 -1.39 12.45
CA VAL A 118 6.86 -2.27 13.50
C VAL A 118 8.25 -1.79 13.96
N PHE A 119 9.13 -1.45 13.04
CA PHE A 119 10.45 -0.89 13.37
C PHE A 119 10.34 0.42 14.17
N LEU A 120 9.52 1.37 13.73
CA LEU A 120 9.33 2.66 14.42
C LEU A 120 8.71 2.48 15.82
N MET A 121 7.73 1.60 15.96
CA MET A 121 7.13 1.26 17.25
C MET A 121 8.16 0.67 18.22
N THR A 122 9.00 -0.27 17.74
CA THR A 122 10.07 -0.87 18.53
C THR A 122 11.11 0.17 18.93
N ALA A 123 11.58 0.99 17.99
CA ALA A 123 12.55 2.04 18.26
C ALA A 123 12.03 3.07 19.28
N LYS A 124 10.74 3.41 19.21
CA LYS A 124 10.08 4.24 20.21
C LYS A 124 10.11 3.58 21.59
N LYS A 125 9.71 2.31 21.68
CA LYS A 125 9.68 1.53 22.93
C LYS A 125 11.06 1.43 23.57
N GLU A 126 12.10 1.28 22.76
CA GLU A 126 13.49 1.13 23.19
C GLU A 126 14.20 2.49 23.41
N TYR A 127 13.51 3.62 23.22
CA TYR A 127 14.10 4.97 23.27
C TYR A 127 15.35 5.11 22.38
N LYS A 128 15.37 4.38 21.26
CA LYS A 128 16.48 4.35 20.32
C LYS A 128 16.57 5.67 19.56
N LYS A 129 17.77 6.22 19.46
CA LYS A 129 18.05 7.37 18.58
C LYS A 129 18.12 6.88 17.14
N LEU A 130 17.41 7.55 16.25
CA LEU A 130 17.31 7.23 14.83
C LEU A 130 17.83 8.40 14.00
N LYS A 131 18.34 8.07 12.82
CA LYS A 131 18.67 9.02 11.77
C LYS A 131 17.73 8.80 10.59
N LEU A 132 17.12 9.88 10.12
CA LEU A 132 16.09 9.87 9.09
C LEU A 132 16.46 10.81 7.96
N TYR A 133 16.17 10.40 6.74
CA TYR A 133 16.13 11.27 5.59
C TYR A 133 14.69 11.72 5.35
N THR A 134 14.44 13.03 5.29
CA THR A 134 13.13 13.58 4.93
C THR A 134 12.98 13.63 3.41
N ASP A 135 11.73 13.74 2.94
CA ASP A 135 11.42 13.92 1.53
C ASP A 135 11.79 15.32 0.99
N GLU A 136 12.19 16.24 1.86
CA GLU A 136 12.76 17.55 1.55
C GLU A 136 14.30 17.51 1.48
N GLY A 137 14.89 16.34 1.66
CA GLY A 137 16.32 16.12 1.55
C GLY A 137 17.12 16.44 2.82
N GLN A 138 16.44 16.64 3.94
CA GLN A 138 17.07 16.94 5.23
C GLN A 138 17.37 15.66 6.01
N ILE A 139 18.39 15.73 6.86
CA ILE A 139 18.70 14.67 7.81
C ILE A 139 18.23 15.09 9.20
N VAL A 140 17.39 14.28 9.81
CA VAL A 140 16.88 14.48 11.17
C VAL A 140 17.42 13.37 12.05
N GLU A 141 17.96 13.72 13.22
CA GLU A 141 18.46 12.75 14.19
C GLU A 141 17.79 12.98 15.55
N GLY A 142 17.19 11.94 16.12
CA GLY A 142 16.46 12.06 17.38
C GLY A 142 15.75 10.79 17.80
N LYS A 143 15.00 10.86 18.91
CA LYS A 143 14.16 9.76 19.40
C LYS A 143 12.71 10.03 18.97
N ILE A 144 11.91 8.96 18.86
CA ILE A 144 10.49 9.09 18.50
C ILE A 144 9.68 9.52 19.73
N ASP A 145 9.26 10.77 19.73
CA ASP A 145 8.43 11.38 20.77
C ASP A 145 7.00 10.85 20.71
N ALA A 146 6.43 10.74 19.50
CA ALA A 146 5.10 10.18 19.27
C ALA A 146 4.99 9.50 17.89
N LEU A 147 4.04 8.56 17.80
CA LEU A 147 3.54 8.01 16.53
C LEU A 147 2.02 8.16 16.59
N ARG A 148 1.43 8.97 15.71
CA ARG A 148 0.00 9.32 15.76
C ARG A 148 -0.59 9.43 14.36
N ARG A 149 -1.91 9.57 14.32
CA ARG A 149 -2.63 9.93 13.09
C ARG A 149 -2.65 11.44 12.97
N ASN A 150 -2.40 11.95 11.77
CA ASN A 150 -2.67 13.34 11.43
C ASN A 150 -4.19 13.58 11.47
N GLU A 151 -4.62 14.66 12.12
CA GLU A 151 -6.06 14.93 12.34
C GLU A 151 -6.79 15.37 11.07
N GLU A 152 -6.09 15.94 10.10
CA GLU A 152 -6.68 16.48 8.87
C GLU A 152 -6.84 15.42 7.78
N ASN A 153 -5.80 14.61 7.57
CA ASN A 153 -5.75 13.65 6.46
C ASN A 153 -5.70 12.18 6.91
N ASN A 154 -5.62 11.92 8.22
CA ASN A 154 -5.71 10.60 8.83
C ASN A 154 -4.60 9.62 8.41
N TYR A 155 -3.48 10.10 7.84
CA TYR A 155 -2.25 9.31 7.64
C TYR A 155 -1.37 9.33 8.88
N LEU A 156 -0.33 8.51 8.93
CA LEU A 156 0.56 8.39 10.08
C LEU A 156 1.69 9.42 10.06
N GLU A 157 1.94 9.99 11.23
CA GLU A 157 3.04 10.89 11.52
C GLU A 157 3.85 10.39 12.70
N ILE A 158 5.17 10.53 12.60
CA ILE A 158 6.08 10.48 13.74
C ILE A 158 6.44 11.89 14.18
N GLU A 159 6.64 12.06 15.47
CA GLU A 159 7.18 13.27 16.06
C GLU A 159 8.60 13.01 16.57
N ILE A 160 9.55 13.85 16.17
CA ILE A 160 10.96 13.78 16.57
C ILE A 160 11.46 15.19 16.79
N ASN A 161 12.00 15.45 17.99
CA ASN A 161 12.46 16.78 18.41
C ASN A 161 11.34 17.83 18.25
N SER A 162 10.10 17.45 18.60
CA SER A 162 8.89 18.27 18.45
C SER A 162 8.46 18.62 17.01
N GLU A 163 9.16 18.11 16.00
CA GLU A 163 8.79 18.25 14.59
C GLU A 163 8.05 17.01 14.08
N LYS A 164 7.08 17.20 13.17
CA LYS A 164 6.23 16.14 12.65
C LYS A 164 6.63 15.72 11.25
N TYR A 165 6.67 14.42 11.00
CA TYR A 165 7.03 13.85 9.71
C TYR A 165 6.10 12.71 9.33
N TYR A 166 5.62 12.68 8.09
CA TYR A 166 4.81 11.56 7.60
C TYR A 166 5.63 10.29 7.53
N VAL A 167 5.09 9.20 8.08
CA VAL A 167 5.75 7.89 8.12
C VAL A 167 6.12 7.45 6.72
N SER A 168 5.22 7.52 5.76
CA SER A 168 5.48 7.15 4.37
C SER A 168 6.59 7.96 3.67
N LYS A 169 6.88 9.19 4.13
CA LYS A 169 7.79 10.13 3.44
C LYS A 169 9.20 10.19 4.00
N VAL A 170 9.47 9.54 5.14
CA VAL A 170 10.81 9.49 5.72
C VAL A 170 11.54 8.20 5.38
N THR A 171 12.86 8.19 5.29
CA THR A 171 13.65 6.96 5.09
C THR A 171 14.63 6.78 6.25
N MET A 172 14.68 5.58 6.84
CA MET A 172 15.65 5.29 7.90
C MET A 172 17.05 5.18 7.32
N ILE A 173 18.02 5.89 7.92
CA ILE A 173 19.44 5.75 7.61
C ILE A 173 20.05 4.97 8.78
N ASN A 174 20.63 3.80 8.50
CA ASN A 174 21.40 3.04 9.48
C ASN A 174 22.75 3.70 9.77
#